data_AF-A0A833LSI9-F1
#
_entry.id   AF-A0A833LSI9-F1
#
_cell.length_a   1.000
_cell.length_b   1.000
_cell.length_c   1.000
_cell.angle_alpha   90.00
_cell.angle_beta   90.00
_cell.angle_gamma   90.00
#
_symmetry.space_group_name_H-M   'P 1'
#
loop_
_entity.id
_entity.type
_entity.pdbx_description
1 polymer ?
#
loop_
_entity_poly.entity_id
_entity_poly.type
_entity_poly.pdbx_seq_one_letter_code
_entity_poly.pdbx_strand_id
1 'polypeptide(L)'
;MPSVSNIAAQTLQRRILDGQYAAGAALPGQRELSESLGISRASLREAISTLEALGMLRSAPGKGVFVTAGSQIKAADLPAGPSAMPPDAIFQMRFVIE
;
A
#
# COMPACT_ATOMS: atom_id res chain seq x y z
N MET A 1 -14.34 -0.47 -18.89
CA MET A 1 -13.82 0.88 -18.63
C MET A 1 -13.21 0.90 -17.24
N PRO A 2 -12.08 1.57 -17.00
CA PRO A 2 -11.53 1.69 -15.66
C PRO A 2 -12.55 2.39 -14.74
N SER A 3 -12.79 1.85 -13.54
CA SER A 3 -13.68 2.50 -12.58
C SER A 3 -13.06 3.79 -12.05
N VAL A 4 -13.90 4.75 -11.68
CA VAL A 4 -13.46 6.02 -11.07
C VAL A 4 -12.64 5.77 -9.80
N SER A 5 -13.02 4.76 -9.02
CA SER A 5 -12.27 4.34 -7.83
C SER A 5 -10.87 3.81 -8.16
N ASN A 6 -10.71 3.04 -9.24
CA ASN A 6 -9.39 2.55 -9.67
C ASN A 6 -8.47 3.69 -10.11
N ILE A 7 -8.99 4.66 -10.87
CA ILE A 7 -8.21 5.84 -11.30
C ILE A 7 -7.79 6.67 -10.08
N ALA A 8 -8.70 6.86 -9.12
CA ALA A 8 -8.41 7.57 -7.87
C ALA A 8 -7.33 6.85 -7.04
N ALA A 9 -7.39 5.52 -6.93
CA ALA A 9 -6.39 4.73 -6.24
C ALA A 9 -5.00 4.89 -6.87
N GLN A 10 -4.90 4.76 -8.20
CA GLN A 10 -3.64 4.95 -8.92
C GLN A 10 -3.10 6.37 -8.76
N THR A 11 -3.98 7.38 -8.76
CA THR A 11 -3.59 8.79 -8.55
C THR A 11 -3.03 8.99 -7.15
N LEU A 12 -3.70 8.51 -6.10
CA LEU A 12 -3.21 8.59 -4.72
C LEU A 12 -1.89 7.83 -4.56
N GLN A 13 -1.81 6.61 -5.09
CA GLN A 13 -0.59 5.80 -5.08
C GLN A 13 0.58 6.58 -5.69
N ARG A 14 0.37 7.21 -6.84
CA ARG A 14 1.41 8.01 -7.49
C ARG A 14 1.86 9.17 -6.62
N ARG A 15 0.94 9.91 -6.01
CA ARG A 15 1.27 11.03 -5.09
C ARG A 15 2.06 10.57 -3.87
N ILE A 16 1.73 9.41 -3.32
CA ILE A 16 2.48 8.80 -2.21
C ILE A 16 3.90 8.42 -2.67
N LEU A 17 4.04 7.78 -3.83
CA LEU A 17 5.34 7.36 -4.39
C LEU A 17 6.22 8.55 -4.80
N ASP A 18 5.62 9.62 -5.30
CA ASP A 18 6.30 10.87 -5.65
C ASP A 18 6.70 11.69 -4.39
N GLY A 19 6.36 11.20 -3.19
CA GLY A 19 6.74 11.83 -1.92
C GLY A 19 5.88 13.03 -1.53
N GLN A 20 4.74 13.28 -2.19
CA GLN A 20 3.80 14.34 -1.76
C GLN A 20 3.21 14.07 -0.38
N TYR A 21 3.10 12.79 -0.02
CA TYR A 21 2.71 12.37 1.32
C TYR A 21 3.80 11.48 1.90
N ALA A 22 4.45 11.96 2.96
CA ALA A 22 5.48 11.20 3.65
C ALA A 22 4.89 9.97 4.36
N ALA A 23 5.69 8.92 4.51
CA ALA A 23 5.32 7.78 5.34
C ALA A 23 5.03 8.22 6.78
N GLY A 24 3.92 7.74 7.35
CA GLY A 24 3.41 8.13 8.65
C GLY A 24 2.60 9.43 8.65
N ALA A 25 2.60 10.20 7.55
CA ALA A 25 1.80 11.42 7.47
C ALA A 25 0.31 11.11 7.32
N ALA A 26 -0.53 11.98 7.88
CA ALA A 26 -1.96 11.95 7.65
C ALA A 26 -2.27 12.48 6.25
N LEU A 27 -3.16 11.80 5.54
CA LEU A 27 -3.76 12.36 4.33
C LEU A 27 -4.75 13.48 4.67
N PRO A 28 -5.03 14.39 3.72
CA PRO A 28 -6.14 15.32 3.85
C PRO A 28 -7.45 14.57 4.09
N GLY A 29 -8.43 15.24 4.70
CA GLY A 29 -9.71 14.61 5.02
C GLY A 29 -10.39 14.05 3.76
N GLN A 30 -11.15 12.96 3.91
CA GLN A 30 -11.83 12.31 2.77
C GLN A 30 -12.71 13.29 1.98
N ARG A 31 -13.33 14.27 2.66
CA ARG A 31 -14.10 15.32 2.00
C ARG A 31 -13.22 16.15 1.06
N GLU A 32 -12.13 16.70 1.59
CA GLU A 32 -11.20 17.54 0.85
C GLU A 32 -10.54 16.77 -0.32
N LEU A 33 -10.12 15.52 -0.09
CA LEU A 33 -9.60 14.66 -1.15
C LEU A 33 -10.64 14.38 -2.25
N SER A 34 -11.90 14.16 -1.88
CA SER A 34 -12.96 13.89 -2.86
C SER A 34 -13.25 15.11 -3.71
N GLU A 35 -13.25 16.30 -3.10
CA GLU A 35 -13.42 17.58 -3.78
C GLU A 35 -12.20 17.88 -4.70
N SER A 36 -10.98 17.67 -4.21
CA SER A 36 -9.73 17.85 -4.98
C SER A 36 -9.64 16.94 -6.21
N LEU A 37 -10.13 15.70 -6.09
CA LEU A 37 -10.12 14.73 -7.18
C LEU A 37 -11.38 14.82 -8.07
N GLY A 38 -12.39 15.61 -7.68
CA GLY A 38 -13.65 15.72 -8.39
C GLY A 38 -14.47 14.42 -8.43
N ILE A 39 -14.34 13.58 -7.39
CA ILE A 39 -15.02 12.27 -7.32
C ILE A 39 -16.00 12.20 -6.15
N SER A 40 -16.90 11.21 -6.20
CA SER A 40 -17.78 10.95 -5.07
C SER A 40 -17.00 10.43 -3.84
N ARG A 41 -17.50 10.72 -2.64
CA ARG A 41 -16.95 10.18 -1.38
C ARG A 41 -16.96 8.64 -1.34
N ALA A 42 -17.95 8.00 -2.00
CA ALA A 42 -18.03 6.55 -2.08
C ALA A 42 -16.86 5.98 -2.91
N SER A 43 -16.62 6.55 -4.09
CA SER A 43 -15.50 6.17 -4.97
C SER A 43 -14.14 6.42 -4.31
N LEU A 44 -14.00 7.52 -3.56
CA LEU A 44 -12.79 7.77 -2.79
C LEU A 44 -12.59 6.71 -1.69
N ARG A 45 -13.65 6.32 -0.97
CA ARG A 45 -13.54 5.27 0.05
C ARG A 45 -13.11 3.94 -0.55
N GLU A 46 -13.64 3.55 -1.70
CA GLU A 46 -13.18 2.34 -2.42
C GLU A 46 -11.70 2.42 -2.81
N ALA A 47 -11.26 3.57 -3.31
CA ALA A 47 -9.86 3.81 -3.65
C ALA A 47 -8.96 3.68 -2.43
N ILE A 48 -9.33 4.30 -1.31
CA ILE A 48 -8.61 4.19 -0.04
C ILE A 48 -8.57 2.73 0.43
N SER A 49 -9.70 2.02 0.44
CA SER A 49 -9.74 0.61 0.85
C SER A 49 -8.87 -0.29 -0.03
N THR A 50 -8.75 0.03 -1.33
CA THR A 50 -7.83 -0.68 -2.23
C THR A 50 -6.37 -0.43 -1.82
N LEU A 51 -6.00 0.81 -1.52
CA LEU A 51 -4.65 1.16 -1.07
C LEU A 51 -4.33 0.64 0.33
N GLU A 52 -5.33 0.53 1.22
CA GLU A 52 -5.20 -0.14 2.51
C GLU A 52 -4.94 -1.64 2.35
N ALA A 53 -5.66 -2.31 1.43
CA ALA A 53 -5.43 -3.71 1.11
C ALA A 53 -4.01 -3.96 0.53
N LEU A 54 -3.45 -2.97 -0.17
CA LEU A 54 -2.06 -2.98 -0.64
C LEU A 54 -1.05 -2.58 0.45
N GLY A 55 -1.50 -2.27 1.67
CA GLY A 55 -0.66 -1.87 2.79
C GLY A 55 -0.02 -0.49 2.65
N MET A 56 -0.47 0.34 1.69
CA MET A 56 0.06 1.69 1.47
C MET A 56 -0.60 2.72 2.37
N LEU A 57 -1.82 2.46 2.83
CA LEU A 57 -2.58 3.33 3.71
C LEU A 57 -3.06 2.57 4.94
N ARG A 58 -3.40 3.31 6.00
CA ARG A 58 -4.06 2.78 7.19
C ARG A 58 -5.04 3.79 7.75
N SER A 59 -6.32 3.44 7.80
CA SER A 59 -7.33 4.22 8.51
C SER A 59 -7.24 4.01 10.01
N ALA A 60 -7.48 5.08 10.75
CA ALA A 60 -7.65 5.07 12.19
C ALA A 60 -9.00 5.74 12.50
N PRO A 61 -9.96 5.01 13.11
CA PRO A 61 -11.27 5.55 13.44
C PRO A 61 -11.16 6.86 14.24
N GLY A 62 -11.85 7.91 13.77
CA GLY A 62 -11.83 9.24 14.39
C GLY A 62 -10.54 10.04 14.22
N LYS A 63 -9.47 9.46 13.65
CA LYS A 63 -8.17 10.13 13.45
C LYS A 63 -7.83 10.40 11.98
N GLY A 64 -8.46 9.69 11.04
CA GLY A 64 -8.26 9.89 9.60
C GLY A 64 -7.51 8.73 8.95
N VAL A 65 -6.89 8.99 7.81
CA VAL A 65 -6.13 8.00 7.03
C VAL A 65 -4.68 8.41 7.01
N PHE A 66 -3.78 7.46 7.26
CA PHE A 66 -2.35 7.69 7.34
C PHE A 66 -1.67 6.92 6.22
N VAL A 67 -0.63 7.51 5.64
CA VAL A 67 0.26 6.82 4.71
C VAL A 67 1.06 5.83 5.53
N THR A 68 0.88 4.55 5.25
CA THR A 68 1.81 3.54 5.72
C THR A 68 3.06 3.67 4.86
N ALA A 69 4.25 3.46 5.41
CA ALA A 69 5.38 3.08 4.58
C ALA A 69 5.05 1.71 3.97
N GLY A 70 4.13 1.68 3.00
CA GLY A 70 3.78 0.49 2.24
C GLY A 70 5.09 -0.05 1.75
N SER A 71 5.44 -1.22 2.29
CA SER A 71 6.80 -1.69 2.40
C SER A 71 7.58 -1.28 1.16
N GLN A 72 8.53 -0.36 1.32
CA GLN A 72 9.64 -0.28 0.39
C GLN A 72 10.46 -1.56 0.59
N ILE A 73 9.86 -2.73 0.30
CA ILE A 73 10.64 -3.76 -0.33
C ILE A 73 10.97 -3.16 -1.69
N LYS A 74 12.03 -2.36 -1.73
CA LYS A 74 12.75 -2.06 -2.96
C LYS A 74 12.96 -3.45 -3.59
N ALA A 75 12.76 -3.63 -4.88
CA ALA A 75 13.06 -4.93 -5.51
C ALA A 75 14.51 -5.40 -5.21
N ALA A 76 15.38 -4.46 -4.84
CA ALA A 76 16.75 -4.67 -4.34
C ALA A 76 16.86 -5.23 -2.90
N ASP A 77 15.82 -5.11 -2.07
CA ASP A 77 15.76 -5.57 -0.68
C ASP A 77 15.02 -6.91 -0.52
N LEU A 78 14.45 -7.47 -1.61
CA LEU A 78 14.16 -8.90 -1.60
C LEU A 78 15.50 -9.63 -1.58
N PRO A 79 15.73 -10.60 -0.68
CA PRO A 79 16.81 -11.54 -0.90
C PRO A 79 16.60 -12.13 -2.30
N ALA A 80 17.62 -12.03 -3.15
CA ALA A 80 17.67 -12.81 -4.37
C ALA A 80 17.22 -14.22 -3.98
N GLY A 81 16.23 -14.75 -4.69
CA GLY A 81 15.57 -16.00 -4.31
C GLY A 81 16.56 -17.15 -4.07
N PRO A 82 16.08 -18.37 -3.79
CA PRO A 82 16.89 -19.50 -3.29
C PRO A 82 18.18 -19.85 -4.06
N SER A 83 18.42 -19.27 -5.24
CA SER A 83 19.68 -19.29 -5.96
C SER A 83 20.88 -18.64 -5.25
N ALA A 84 20.68 -17.85 -4.18
CA ALA A 84 21.79 -17.31 -3.37
C ALA A 84 22.16 -18.18 -2.17
N MET A 85 21.41 -19.26 -1.89
CA MET A 85 21.76 -20.22 -0.86
C MET A 85 22.65 -21.31 -1.44
N PRO A 86 23.77 -21.68 -0.78
CA PRO A 86 24.47 -22.89 -1.14
C PRO A 86 23.50 -24.08 -1.01
N PRO A 87 23.52 -25.03 -1.95
CA PRO A 87 22.54 -26.13 -2.02
C PRO A 87 22.46 -26.99 -0.75
N ASP A 88 23.45 -26.93 0.13
CA ASP A 88 23.47 -27.60 1.44
C ASP A 88 22.45 -27.04 2.46
N ALA A 89 22.00 -25.79 2.29
CA ALA A 89 21.07 -25.15 3.23
C ALA A 89 19.60 -25.58 3.03
N ILE A 90 19.25 -26.16 1.88
CA ILE A 90 17.86 -26.50 1.51
C ILE A 90 17.39 -27.78 2.21
N PHE A 91 18.31 -28.65 2.64
CA PHE A 91 17.99 -30.00 3.09
C PHE A 91 17.58 -30.15 4.57
N GLN A 92 17.57 -29.09 5.38
CA GLN A 92 17.25 -29.19 6.82
C GLN A 92 15.81 -28.82 7.21
N MET A 93 14.89 -28.63 6.28
CA MET A 93 13.48 -28.41 6.64
C MET A 93 12.70 -29.73 6.66
N ARG A 94 13.08 -30.60 7.60
CA ARG A 94 12.32 -31.80 7.97
C ARG A 94 12.31 -31.93 9.50
N PHE A 95 11.33 -31.32 10.15
CA PHE A 95 10.49 -31.95 11.18
C PHE A 95 9.50 -30.90 11.72
N VAL A 96 8.47 -31.38 12.40
CA VAL A 96 7.38 -30.62 13.06
C VAL A 96 6.17 -30.36 12.16
N ILE A 97 5.56 -31.47 11.73
CA ILE A 97 4.14 -31.67 12.04
C ILE A 97 4.07 -33.05 12.69
N GLU A 98 3.85 -33.06 14.00
CA GLU A 98 3.30 -34.20 14.73
C GLU A 98 1.81 -33.92 14.92
#